data_AF-A0A1G0ZSI2-F1
#
_entry.id   AF-A0A1G0ZSI2-F1
#
_cell.length_a   1.000
_cell.length_b   1.000
_cell.length_c   1.000
_cell.angle_alpha   90.00
_cell.angle_beta   90.00
_cell.angle_gamma   90.00
#
_symmetry.space_group_name_H-M   'P 1'
#
loop_
_entity.id
_entity.type
_entity.pdbx_description
1 polymer ?
#
loop_
_entity_poly.entity_id
_entity_poly.type
_entity_poly.pdbx_seq_one_letter_code
_entity_poly.pdbx_strand_id
1 'polypeptide(L)'
;MQRKKSPSKPGSHKKKQTTAEDSATHTPELPLTTAVREKSEPTPPTSKPTHEAPVTATSVPPRYFLQLEKGNLLTYFIAGLLYPPGWDTTTNGRRAQRATDIQSRTPDQLLLTPSFTQDADDKQVLAEIVLSPAECSALQPVGEGFLMQDALPVSRVVRIWTKNEDTADNLLSSARSYSDILFPSSLLSPTPCDFPPPRPAPDPSGGANTNTTPEMQAKKAKYDRTLGMLAYMRNTERYFTQQTHRYRDLAANYLATLSRLNTEIQPLEPSPESAKAADFYIELLSGRPRDPFFASLLEVITSDGGFDKATVQEIVAAYGQRHDEQTAKAANAAFDELFDDNFKVCVQHLQAHSKLWNLTVLAVLYRFRKKDGENKIIVKQIFPSVIADPKKAEIILALLGMYYGYTSLPKDEEVSSLDRDLAAFIGPSHPIKFDIESLLDRHVIETAYRFTFQVTKTSDGFDYLPKETASTARRETIEPSSPRLRAKTFTLMGTPIRVVEVVDPVESLINLIRETYPKNRSTGYLAFFAAARWPMAIIRLNFTREKGLDLDVDTEEVIRTLHTLKPAELDEAKSCVELDRSLTNRGNRG
;
A
#
# COMPACT_ATOMS: atom_id res chain seq x y z
N MET A 1 52.49 -2.85 27.33
CA MET A 1 51.98 -3.24 25.99
C MET A 1 52.06 -2.03 25.06
N GLN A 2 53.05 -2.02 24.15
CA GLN A 2 53.25 -0.98 23.15
C GLN A 2 52.30 -1.19 21.96
N ARG A 3 51.60 -0.13 21.51
CA ARG A 3 50.94 -0.12 20.19
C ARG A 3 51.57 0.96 19.32
N LYS A 4 52.21 0.49 18.24
CA LYS A 4 52.88 1.27 17.18
C LYS A 4 51.85 2.07 16.39
N LYS A 5 52.15 3.35 16.16
CA LYS A 5 51.50 4.21 15.16
C LYS A 5 52.23 4.04 13.81
N SER A 6 51.48 3.84 12.74
CA SER A 6 51.94 3.82 11.35
C SER A 6 51.77 5.21 10.71
N PRO A 7 52.68 5.64 9.81
CA PRO A 7 52.67 6.99 9.25
C PRO A 7 51.88 7.10 7.94
N SER A 8 51.24 8.26 7.77
CA SER A 8 50.52 8.73 6.58
C SER A 8 51.48 9.15 5.45
N LYS A 9 51.20 8.72 4.22
CA LYS A 9 51.86 9.22 2.99
C LYS A 9 51.14 10.46 2.43
N PRO A 10 51.87 11.42 1.81
CA PRO A 10 51.29 12.62 1.19
C PRO A 10 50.90 12.37 -0.27
N GLY A 11 49.68 12.78 -0.64
CA GLY A 11 49.17 12.78 -2.00
C GLY A 11 49.49 14.09 -2.71
N SER A 12 50.11 13.99 -3.88
CA SER A 12 50.55 15.08 -4.75
C SER A 12 49.40 15.84 -5.42
N HIS A 13 49.41 17.17 -5.32
CA HIS A 13 48.62 18.07 -6.16
C HIS A 13 49.22 18.16 -7.58
N LYS A 14 48.42 17.83 -8.60
CA LYS A 14 48.65 18.27 -9.99
C LYS A 14 47.53 19.24 -10.38
N LYS A 15 47.90 20.51 -10.54
CA LYS A 15 47.13 21.56 -11.22
C LYS A 15 46.93 21.16 -12.68
N LYS A 16 45.70 21.28 -13.21
CA LYS A 16 45.43 21.33 -14.64
C LYS A 16 44.81 22.68 -14.96
N GLN A 17 45.46 23.40 -15.87
CA GLN A 17 45.05 24.68 -16.43
C GLN A 17 43.72 24.56 -17.16
N THR A 18 42.86 25.55 -16.93
CA THR A 18 41.70 25.91 -17.74
C THR A 18 42.15 26.77 -18.91
N THR A 19 41.82 26.34 -20.13
CA THR A 19 41.75 27.20 -21.32
C THR A 19 40.29 27.37 -21.69
N ALA A 20 39.87 28.62 -21.75
CA ALA A 20 38.62 29.09 -22.32
C ALA A 20 38.70 28.96 -23.85
N GLU A 21 37.59 28.55 -24.47
CA GLU A 21 37.31 28.89 -25.86
C GLU A 21 35.79 28.83 -26.11
N ASP A 22 35.34 29.90 -26.76
CA ASP A 22 33.98 30.20 -27.18
C ASP A 22 33.39 29.14 -28.11
N SER A 23 32.09 28.88 -28.02
CA SER A 23 31.28 28.53 -29.19
C SER A 23 29.77 28.67 -28.95
N ALA A 24 29.24 29.71 -29.61
CA ALA A 24 27.97 29.77 -30.31
C ALA A 24 26.77 28.94 -29.79
N THR A 25 25.78 29.68 -29.28
CA THR A 25 24.36 29.36 -29.23
C THR A 25 23.81 28.93 -30.60
N HIS A 26 23.35 27.68 -30.71
CA HIS A 26 22.40 27.24 -31.72
C HIS A 26 21.18 26.60 -31.04
N THR A 27 20.08 27.34 -31.04
CA THR A 27 18.75 26.87 -30.65
C THR A 27 18.14 26.11 -31.83
N PRO A 28 17.74 24.83 -31.69
CA PRO A 28 16.94 24.18 -32.72
C PRO A 28 15.45 24.54 -32.52
N GLU A 29 14.91 25.31 -33.45
CA GLU A 29 13.47 25.51 -33.62
C GLU A 29 12.78 24.17 -33.92
N LEU A 30 11.78 23.82 -33.11
CA LEU A 30 10.85 22.72 -33.36
C LEU A 30 9.79 23.16 -34.38
N PRO A 31 9.49 22.35 -35.41
CA PRO A 31 8.49 22.72 -36.40
C PRO A 31 7.07 22.61 -35.83
N LEU A 32 6.30 23.70 -35.97
CA LEU A 32 4.85 23.72 -35.79
C LEU A 32 4.19 22.79 -36.83
N THR A 33 3.63 21.68 -36.37
CA THR A 33 2.66 20.90 -37.15
C THR A 33 1.27 21.51 -37.02
N THR A 34 0.85 22.24 -38.05
CA THR A 34 -0.53 22.65 -38.31
C THR A 34 -1.45 21.43 -38.44
N ALA A 35 -2.40 21.28 -37.52
CA ALA A 35 -3.48 20.32 -37.62
C ALA A 35 -4.51 20.81 -38.65
N VAL A 36 -4.52 20.18 -39.83
CA VAL A 36 -5.60 20.33 -40.82
C VAL A 36 -6.78 19.47 -40.35
N ARG A 37 -7.92 20.14 -40.19
CA ARG A 37 -9.19 19.58 -39.74
C ARG A 37 -9.96 19.07 -40.97
N GLU A 38 -9.79 17.81 -41.33
CA GLU A 38 -10.64 17.16 -42.32
C GLU A 38 -11.98 16.75 -41.71
N LYS A 39 -13.06 17.27 -42.29
CA LYS A 39 -14.44 16.83 -42.06
C LYS A 39 -14.68 15.56 -42.87
N SER A 40 -14.92 14.43 -42.22
CA SER A 40 -15.47 13.24 -42.86
C SER A 40 -16.95 13.08 -42.48
N GLU A 41 -17.81 13.05 -43.50
CA GLU A 41 -19.25 12.76 -43.42
C GLU A 41 -19.51 11.29 -43.02
N PRO A 42 -20.68 10.97 -42.41
CA PRO A 42 -21.01 9.63 -41.97
C PRO A 42 -21.64 8.79 -43.09
N THR A 43 -21.02 7.65 -43.42
CA THR A 43 -21.60 6.58 -44.24
C THR A 43 -22.44 5.62 -43.36
N PRO A 44 -23.60 5.12 -43.84
CA PRO A 44 -24.51 4.28 -43.06
C PRO A 44 -23.99 2.84 -42.87
N PRO A 45 -24.49 2.11 -41.85
CA PRO A 45 -23.96 0.81 -41.47
C PRO A 45 -24.46 -0.31 -42.38
N THR A 46 -23.53 -1.01 -43.02
CA THR A 46 -23.79 -2.26 -43.73
C THR A 46 -23.66 -3.42 -42.76
N SER A 47 -24.77 -4.07 -42.43
CA SER A 47 -24.83 -5.30 -41.64
C SER A 47 -24.26 -6.49 -42.42
N LYS A 48 -23.26 -7.16 -41.85
CA LYS A 48 -22.87 -8.52 -42.23
C LYS A 48 -23.05 -9.45 -41.02
N PRO A 49 -23.58 -10.67 -41.22
CA PRO A 49 -23.76 -11.63 -40.14
C PRO A 49 -22.42 -12.30 -39.82
N THR A 50 -21.94 -12.11 -38.58
CA THR A 50 -20.79 -12.83 -38.05
C THR A 50 -21.28 -14.20 -37.56
N HIS A 51 -20.94 -15.26 -38.30
CA HIS A 51 -20.99 -16.61 -37.77
C HIS A 51 -19.90 -16.74 -36.70
N GLU A 52 -20.28 -16.60 -35.43
CA GLU A 52 -19.45 -17.05 -34.31
C GLU A 52 -19.41 -18.58 -34.34
N ALA A 53 -18.23 -19.11 -34.67
CA ALA A 53 -17.94 -20.53 -34.49
C ALA A 53 -17.94 -20.85 -32.98
N PRO A 54 -18.43 -22.04 -32.58
CA PRO A 54 -18.43 -22.44 -31.18
C PRO A 54 -16.99 -22.60 -30.69
N VAL A 55 -16.62 -21.82 -29.67
CA VAL A 55 -15.35 -21.98 -28.95
C VAL A 55 -15.44 -23.27 -28.12
N THR A 56 -15.17 -24.40 -28.76
CA THR A 56 -14.93 -25.68 -28.11
C THR A 56 -13.42 -25.89 -27.98
N ALA A 57 -12.88 -25.71 -26.78
CA ALA A 57 -11.86 -26.57 -26.16
C ALA A 57 -11.30 -25.89 -24.91
N THR A 58 -11.67 -26.43 -23.75
CA THR A 58 -10.98 -26.27 -22.46
C THR A 58 -9.61 -26.95 -22.54
N SER A 59 -8.67 -26.42 -23.33
CA SER A 59 -7.27 -26.85 -23.25
C SER A 59 -6.69 -26.30 -21.95
N VAL A 60 -6.14 -27.18 -21.12
CA VAL A 60 -5.38 -26.76 -19.94
C VAL A 60 -4.25 -25.86 -20.45
N PRO A 61 -4.09 -24.63 -19.92
CA PRO A 61 -3.05 -23.72 -20.40
C PRO A 61 -1.67 -24.39 -20.24
N PRO A 62 -0.74 -24.13 -21.18
CA PRO A 62 0.60 -24.70 -21.11
C PRO A 62 1.27 -24.30 -19.79
N ARG A 63 1.94 -25.26 -19.15
CA ARG A 63 2.67 -25.06 -17.90
C ARG A 63 4.11 -24.66 -18.20
N TYR A 64 4.57 -23.59 -17.58
CA TYR A 64 5.95 -23.13 -17.64
C TYR A 64 6.55 -23.16 -16.25
N PHE A 65 7.83 -23.55 -16.14
CA PHE A 65 8.51 -23.60 -14.86
C PHE A 65 9.75 -22.71 -14.86
N LEU A 66 9.99 -22.06 -13.73
CA LEU A 66 11.22 -21.34 -13.45
C LEU A 66 12.02 -22.15 -12.42
N GLN A 67 13.10 -22.78 -12.86
CA GLN A 67 14.01 -23.50 -11.96
C GLN A 67 14.98 -22.54 -11.29
N LEU A 68 15.06 -22.61 -9.96
CA LEU A 68 15.82 -21.69 -9.12
C LEU A 68 16.52 -22.43 -8.00
N GLU A 69 17.58 -21.82 -7.47
CA GLU A 69 18.05 -22.14 -6.12
C GLU A 69 17.06 -21.56 -5.08
N LYS A 70 16.79 -22.31 -4.01
CA LYS A 70 15.71 -22.01 -3.06
C LYS A 70 15.89 -20.68 -2.32
N GLY A 71 17.13 -20.26 -2.02
CA GLY A 71 17.45 -18.96 -1.45
C GLY A 71 17.20 -17.81 -2.43
N ASN A 72 17.47 -18.01 -3.72
CA ASN A 72 17.15 -17.03 -4.76
C ASN A 72 15.64 -16.81 -4.90
N LEU A 73 14.82 -17.86 -4.72
CA LEU A 73 13.35 -17.73 -4.73
C LEU A 73 12.86 -16.72 -3.70
N LEU A 74 13.43 -16.73 -2.48
CA LEU A 74 13.06 -15.79 -1.41
C LEU A 74 13.31 -14.34 -1.83
N THR A 75 14.40 -14.08 -2.55
CA THR A 75 14.73 -12.74 -3.06
C THR A 75 13.66 -12.20 -4.01
N TYR A 76 13.11 -13.06 -4.88
CA TYR A 76 12.02 -12.65 -5.77
C TYR A 76 10.72 -12.35 -5.03
N PHE A 77 10.38 -13.13 -4.01
CA PHE A 77 9.21 -12.88 -3.16
C PHE A 77 9.35 -11.58 -2.35
N ILE A 78 10.55 -11.28 -1.84
CA ILE A 78 10.85 -10.01 -1.17
C ILE A 78 10.60 -8.84 -2.12
N ALA A 79 11.03 -8.96 -3.39
CA ALA A 79 10.86 -7.94 -4.42
C ALA A 79 9.45 -7.88 -5.03
N GLY A 80 8.62 -8.91 -4.83
CA GLY A 80 7.34 -9.05 -5.52
C GLY A 80 7.47 -9.24 -7.04
N LEU A 81 8.64 -9.63 -7.55
CA LEU A 81 8.95 -9.72 -8.98
C LEU A 81 9.94 -10.85 -9.24
N LEU A 82 9.66 -11.71 -10.22
CA LEU A 82 10.57 -12.64 -10.88
C LEU A 82 11.30 -11.89 -12.00
N TYR A 83 12.64 -11.82 -11.97
CA TYR A 83 13.40 -11.05 -12.95
C TYR A 83 14.78 -11.66 -13.26
N PRO A 84 15.38 -11.35 -14.43
CA PRO A 84 16.68 -11.87 -14.80
C PRO A 84 17.80 -11.48 -13.82
N PRO A 85 18.78 -12.37 -13.51
CA PRO A 85 19.81 -12.09 -12.52
C PRO A 85 20.68 -10.86 -12.79
N GLY A 86 20.84 -10.47 -14.05
CA GLY A 86 21.57 -9.29 -14.49
C GLY A 86 20.95 -7.98 -14.00
N TRP A 87 19.66 -7.99 -13.64
CA TRP A 87 18.94 -6.79 -13.18
C TRP A 87 19.17 -6.49 -11.68
N ASP A 88 19.88 -7.36 -10.95
CA ASP A 88 20.27 -7.08 -9.57
C ASP A 88 21.34 -5.96 -9.53
N THR A 89 20.89 -4.73 -9.36
CA THR A 89 21.74 -3.52 -9.22
C THR A 89 22.20 -3.25 -7.79
N THR A 90 21.75 -4.04 -6.81
CA THR A 90 22.07 -3.78 -5.40
C THR A 90 23.57 -3.92 -5.14
N THR A 91 24.24 -2.77 -5.14
CA THR A 91 25.65 -2.57 -4.78
C THR A 91 25.94 -2.87 -3.30
N ASN A 92 24.89 -2.91 -2.46
CA ASN A 92 24.98 -3.16 -1.01
C ASN A 92 25.15 -4.65 -0.63
N GLY A 93 25.94 -5.41 -1.38
CA GLY A 93 26.38 -6.77 -0.98
C GLY A 93 25.37 -7.91 -1.18
N ARG A 94 24.07 -7.65 -1.40
CA ARG A 94 23.09 -8.71 -1.69
C ARG A 94 23.40 -9.45 -3.01
N ARG A 95 23.96 -8.78 -4.02
CA ARG A 95 24.40 -9.43 -5.26
C ARG A 95 25.50 -10.48 -5.03
N ALA A 96 26.34 -10.30 -4.00
CA ALA A 96 27.36 -11.29 -3.63
C ALA A 96 26.78 -12.50 -2.87
N GLN A 97 25.53 -12.42 -2.41
CA GLN A 97 24.85 -13.49 -1.67
C GLN A 97 23.94 -14.36 -2.55
N ARG A 98 23.69 -13.95 -3.80
CA ARG A 98 22.87 -14.73 -4.72
C ARG A 98 23.61 -16.03 -5.06
N ALA A 99 22.98 -17.17 -4.82
CA ALA A 99 23.54 -18.46 -5.17
C ALA A 99 23.57 -18.62 -6.71
N THR A 100 24.63 -19.22 -7.24
CA THR A 100 24.67 -19.57 -8.66
C THR A 100 23.64 -20.67 -8.95
N ASP A 101 22.79 -20.43 -9.94
CA ASP A 101 21.73 -21.35 -10.38
C ASP A 101 21.64 -21.37 -11.92
N ILE A 102 20.66 -22.08 -12.47
CA ILE A 102 20.51 -22.16 -13.93
C ILE A 102 20.20 -20.81 -14.58
N GLN A 103 19.51 -19.89 -13.87
CA GLN A 103 19.23 -18.55 -14.39
C GLN A 103 20.51 -17.73 -14.59
N SER A 104 21.58 -18.07 -13.87
CA SER A 104 22.89 -17.42 -14.01
C SER A 104 23.50 -17.61 -15.41
N ARG A 105 23.01 -18.57 -16.21
CA ARG A 105 23.42 -18.77 -17.61
C ARG A 105 22.81 -17.76 -18.56
N THR A 106 21.71 -17.11 -18.18
CA THR A 106 20.96 -16.14 -18.97
C THR A 106 20.75 -14.87 -18.13
N PRO A 107 21.81 -14.09 -17.86
CA PRO A 107 21.71 -12.97 -16.92
C PRO A 107 20.67 -11.93 -17.33
N ASP A 108 20.42 -11.74 -18.62
CA ASP A 108 19.49 -10.71 -19.12
C ASP A 108 18.08 -11.22 -19.42
N GLN A 109 17.81 -12.53 -19.29
CA GLN A 109 16.52 -13.15 -19.63
C GLN A 109 16.13 -14.23 -18.60
N LEU A 110 14.83 -14.45 -18.40
CA LEU A 110 14.34 -15.57 -17.60
C LEU A 110 14.32 -16.84 -18.47
N LEU A 111 14.97 -17.90 -17.98
CA LEU A 111 14.96 -19.21 -18.61
C LEU A 111 13.81 -20.06 -18.03
N LEU A 112 12.83 -20.34 -18.87
CA LEU A 112 11.70 -21.20 -18.55
C LEU A 112 11.97 -22.62 -19.05
N THR A 113 11.71 -23.61 -18.21
CA THR A 113 11.95 -25.03 -18.51
C THR A 113 10.64 -25.83 -18.41
N PRO A 114 10.53 -26.96 -19.11
CA PRO A 114 9.36 -27.83 -19.04
C PRO A 114 9.35 -28.73 -17.78
N SER A 115 10.52 -28.93 -17.16
CA SER A 115 10.72 -29.70 -15.93
C SER A 115 12.05 -29.31 -15.27
N PHE A 116 12.50 -30.07 -14.27
CA PHE A 116 13.85 -29.91 -13.73
C PHE A 116 14.91 -30.17 -14.80
N THR A 117 16.04 -29.49 -14.71
CA THR A 117 17.13 -29.66 -15.68
C THR A 117 18.18 -30.71 -15.31
N GLN A 118 18.05 -31.21 -14.08
CA GLN A 118 18.86 -32.24 -13.46
C GLN A 118 18.00 -32.92 -12.39
N ASP A 119 18.48 -34.01 -11.79
CA ASP A 119 17.75 -34.63 -10.68
C ASP A 119 17.50 -33.60 -9.57
N ALA A 120 16.25 -33.54 -9.10
CA ALA A 120 15.83 -32.60 -8.07
C ALA A 120 16.63 -32.86 -6.79
N ASP A 121 17.34 -31.83 -6.33
CA ASP A 121 18.07 -31.84 -5.07
C ASP A 121 17.41 -30.93 -4.03
N ASP A 122 17.95 -30.92 -2.81
CA ASP A 122 17.37 -30.19 -1.68
C ASP A 122 17.70 -28.68 -1.73
N LYS A 123 18.38 -28.23 -2.78
CA LYS A 123 18.76 -26.82 -3.03
C LYS A 123 17.92 -26.17 -4.11
N GLN A 124 17.31 -26.97 -4.98
CA GLN A 124 16.56 -26.50 -6.12
C GLN A 124 15.05 -26.58 -5.92
N VAL A 125 14.35 -25.65 -6.56
CA VAL A 125 12.89 -25.60 -6.62
C VAL A 125 12.44 -25.25 -8.04
N LEU A 126 11.23 -25.67 -8.40
CA LEU A 126 10.55 -25.22 -9.62
C LEU A 126 9.35 -24.37 -9.25
N ALA A 127 9.37 -23.10 -9.63
CA ALA A 127 8.18 -22.27 -9.57
C ALA A 127 7.36 -22.47 -10.86
N GLU A 128 6.17 -23.06 -10.74
CA GLU A 128 5.17 -23.13 -11.81
C GLU A 128 4.53 -21.76 -11.99
N ILE A 129 4.58 -21.24 -13.22
CA ILE A 129 4.12 -19.89 -13.55
C ILE A 129 3.07 -19.91 -14.67
N VAL A 130 2.14 -18.96 -14.61
CA VAL A 130 1.16 -18.70 -15.67
C VAL A 130 1.51 -17.45 -16.47
N LEU A 131 1.51 -17.61 -17.78
CA LEU A 131 1.75 -16.56 -18.76
C LEU A 131 0.45 -16.14 -19.45
N SER A 132 0.38 -14.87 -19.84
CA SER A 132 -0.68 -14.38 -20.71
C SER A 132 -0.47 -14.85 -22.16
N PRO A 133 -1.51 -14.85 -23.01
CA PRO A 133 -1.37 -15.27 -24.40
C PRO A 133 -0.28 -14.50 -25.17
N ALA A 134 -0.18 -13.18 -24.93
CA ALA A 134 0.84 -12.33 -25.55
C ALA A 134 2.27 -12.71 -25.08
N GLU A 135 2.43 -13.01 -23.79
CA GLU A 135 3.71 -13.47 -23.22
C GLU A 135 4.10 -14.84 -23.82
N CYS A 136 3.16 -15.79 -23.95
CA CYS A 136 3.39 -17.07 -24.61
C CYS A 136 3.87 -16.90 -26.06
N SER A 137 3.28 -15.97 -26.81
CA SER A 137 3.69 -15.69 -28.19
C SER A 137 5.05 -14.99 -28.31
N ALA A 138 5.52 -14.33 -27.24
CA ALA A 138 6.81 -13.64 -27.20
C ALA A 138 7.97 -14.54 -26.75
N LEU A 139 7.70 -15.77 -26.33
CA LEU A 139 8.74 -16.71 -25.88
C LEU A 139 9.69 -17.09 -27.03
N GLN A 140 10.98 -17.06 -26.74
CA GLN A 140 12.02 -17.48 -27.68
C GLN A 140 12.43 -18.92 -27.36
N PRO A 141 12.19 -19.90 -28.24
CA PRO A 141 12.57 -21.29 -27.97
C PRO A 141 14.10 -21.44 -27.91
N VAL A 142 14.60 -22.18 -26.91
CA VAL A 142 16.01 -22.52 -26.76
C VAL A 142 16.14 -23.97 -26.28
N GLY A 143 16.63 -24.85 -27.16
CA GLY A 143 16.62 -26.30 -26.88
C GLY A 143 15.21 -26.79 -26.54
N GLU A 144 15.02 -27.34 -25.34
CA GLU A 144 13.71 -27.77 -24.83
C GLU A 144 13.03 -26.75 -23.90
N GLY A 145 13.62 -25.57 -23.71
CA GLY A 145 13.10 -24.48 -22.90
C GLY A 145 12.75 -23.23 -23.69
N PHE A 146 12.50 -22.14 -22.97
CA PHE A 146 12.16 -20.84 -23.54
C PHE A 146 12.89 -19.72 -22.82
N LEU A 147 13.30 -18.69 -23.56
CA LEU A 147 13.81 -17.44 -23.02
C LEU A 147 12.70 -16.40 -23.05
N MET A 148 12.61 -15.64 -21.96
CA MET A 148 11.68 -14.53 -21.81
C MET A 148 12.46 -13.28 -21.40
N GLN A 149 12.26 -12.21 -22.17
CA GLN A 149 12.99 -10.94 -21.97
C GLN A 149 12.47 -10.14 -20.78
N ASP A 150 11.16 -10.20 -20.53
CA ASP A 150 10.51 -9.43 -19.50
C ASP A 150 10.60 -10.11 -18.12
N ALA A 151 10.42 -9.32 -17.07
CA ALA A 151 10.15 -9.82 -15.73
C ALA A 151 8.72 -10.38 -15.63
N LEU A 152 8.39 -11.05 -14.53
CA LEU A 152 7.02 -11.41 -14.18
C LEU A 152 6.72 -11.05 -12.73
N PRO A 153 5.50 -10.60 -12.40
CA PRO A 153 5.12 -10.43 -11.01
C PRO A 153 4.97 -11.80 -10.33
N VAL A 154 5.26 -11.86 -9.02
CA VAL A 154 5.12 -13.11 -8.24
C VAL A 154 3.67 -13.59 -8.12
N SER A 155 2.69 -12.73 -8.43
CA SER A 155 1.27 -13.11 -8.57
C SER A 155 1.04 -14.24 -9.58
N ARG A 156 1.98 -14.44 -10.53
CA ARG A 156 1.94 -15.52 -11.54
C ARG A 156 2.37 -16.88 -11.03
N VAL A 157 2.94 -16.97 -9.83
CA VAL A 157 3.33 -18.27 -9.25
C VAL A 157 2.07 -19.02 -8.82
N VAL A 158 1.90 -20.22 -9.38
CA VAL A 158 0.76 -21.12 -9.09
C VAL A 158 1.15 -22.16 -8.06
N ARG A 159 2.39 -22.66 -8.14
CA ARG A 159 2.91 -23.70 -7.26
C ARG A 159 4.43 -23.66 -7.24
N ILE A 160 5.01 -24.12 -6.14
CA ILE A 160 6.46 -24.24 -5.93
C ILE A 160 6.74 -25.70 -5.62
N TRP A 161 7.31 -26.40 -6.59
CA TRP A 161 7.64 -27.80 -6.49
C TRP A 161 9.01 -27.99 -5.83
N THR A 162 9.04 -28.88 -4.85
CA THR A 162 10.23 -29.25 -4.08
C THR A 162 10.45 -30.75 -4.19
N LYS A 163 11.68 -31.22 -4.03
CA LYS A 163 11.99 -32.66 -4.12
C LYS A 163 11.16 -33.51 -3.16
N ASN A 164 10.99 -33.06 -1.92
CA ASN A 164 10.31 -33.76 -0.84
C ASN A 164 9.80 -32.76 0.22
N GLU A 165 9.00 -33.27 1.17
CA GLU A 165 8.44 -32.48 2.28
C GLU A 165 9.54 -31.81 3.12
N ASP A 166 10.64 -32.49 3.42
CA ASP A 166 11.77 -31.93 4.17
C ASP A 166 12.34 -30.66 3.50
N THR A 167 12.44 -30.65 2.17
CA THR A 167 12.92 -29.49 1.41
C THR A 167 11.93 -28.33 1.50
N ALA A 168 10.62 -28.61 1.44
CA ALA A 168 9.57 -27.61 1.61
C ALA A 168 9.59 -26.99 3.01
N ASP A 169 9.71 -27.81 4.05
CA ASP A 169 9.77 -27.35 5.45
C ASP A 169 11.02 -26.51 5.72
N ASN A 170 12.16 -26.93 5.17
CA ASN A 170 13.41 -26.16 5.27
C ASN A 170 13.30 -24.79 4.59
N LEU A 171 12.66 -24.72 3.41
CA LEU A 171 12.42 -23.46 2.71
C LEU A 171 11.46 -22.57 3.50
N LEU A 172 10.38 -23.14 4.03
CA LEU A 172 9.40 -22.40 4.84
C LEU A 172 10.02 -21.88 6.14
N SER A 173 10.84 -22.68 6.82
CA SER A 173 11.59 -22.27 8.01
C SER A 173 12.56 -21.13 7.68
N SER A 174 13.27 -21.24 6.56
CA SER A 174 14.16 -20.18 6.07
C SER A 174 13.37 -18.88 5.82
N ALA A 175 12.24 -18.96 5.11
CA ALA A 175 11.38 -17.81 4.86
C ALA A 175 10.87 -17.16 6.16
N ARG A 176 10.44 -17.95 7.15
CA ARG A 176 9.96 -17.44 8.45
C ARG A 176 11.02 -16.67 9.22
N SER A 177 12.30 -16.99 9.02
CA SER A 177 13.43 -16.29 9.67
C SER A 177 13.66 -14.87 9.14
N TYR A 178 13.18 -14.55 7.94
CA TYR A 178 13.27 -13.21 7.37
C TYR A 178 12.11 -12.33 7.86
N SER A 179 12.44 -11.11 8.29
CA SER A 179 11.46 -10.11 8.74
C SER A 179 10.79 -9.35 7.59
N ASP A 180 11.29 -9.50 6.37
CA ASP A 180 10.89 -8.76 5.17
C ASP A 180 10.25 -9.64 4.09
N ILE A 181 9.93 -10.91 4.38
CA ILE A 181 9.24 -11.80 3.43
C ILE A 181 7.89 -12.28 3.95
N LEU A 182 6.87 -12.19 3.11
CA LEU A 182 5.59 -12.87 3.28
C LEU A 182 5.55 -14.01 2.26
N PHE A 183 5.81 -15.23 2.72
CA PHE A 183 6.00 -16.40 1.85
C PHE A 183 4.77 -17.31 1.87
N PRO A 184 4.24 -17.71 0.71
CA PRO A 184 2.96 -18.40 0.60
C PRO A 184 3.13 -19.92 0.80
N SER A 185 2.93 -20.39 2.02
CA SER A 185 3.15 -21.79 2.38
C SER A 185 2.24 -22.77 1.61
N SER A 186 1.03 -22.36 1.24
CA SER A 186 0.08 -23.19 0.50
C SER A 186 0.51 -23.50 -0.93
N LEU A 187 1.44 -22.72 -1.49
CA LEU A 187 1.98 -22.96 -2.83
C LEU A 187 3.09 -24.00 -2.83
N LEU A 188 3.64 -24.37 -1.68
CA LEU A 188 4.67 -25.41 -1.61
C LEU A 188 4.03 -26.78 -1.81
N SER A 189 4.66 -27.60 -2.64
CA SER A 189 4.24 -28.99 -2.83
C SER A 189 5.45 -29.88 -3.13
N PRO A 190 5.54 -31.07 -2.55
CA PRO A 190 6.46 -32.09 -3.01
C PRO A 190 6.15 -32.46 -4.47
N THR A 191 7.18 -32.72 -5.25
CA THR A 191 7.07 -33.20 -6.62
C THR A 191 6.37 -34.57 -6.61
N PRO A 192 5.27 -34.74 -7.37
CA PRO A 192 4.56 -36.00 -7.41
C PRO A 192 5.37 -37.07 -8.15
N CYS A 193 5.08 -38.35 -7.90
CA CYS A 193 5.84 -39.46 -8.50
C CYS A 193 5.76 -39.51 -10.04
N ASP A 194 4.71 -38.93 -10.63
CA ASP A 194 4.46 -38.84 -12.07
C ASP A 194 4.95 -37.52 -12.69
N PHE A 195 5.72 -36.72 -11.95
CA PHE A 195 6.26 -35.48 -12.49
C PHE A 195 7.20 -35.76 -13.66
N PRO A 196 7.22 -34.90 -14.70
CA PRO A 196 8.07 -35.13 -15.87
C PRO A 196 9.54 -35.32 -15.47
N PRO A 197 10.25 -36.27 -16.10
CA PRO A 197 11.64 -36.53 -15.77
C PRO A 197 12.51 -35.29 -16.04
N PRO A 198 13.68 -35.18 -15.40
CA PRO A 198 14.61 -34.11 -15.70
C PRO A 198 15.02 -34.09 -17.17
N ARG A 199 15.17 -32.89 -17.74
CA ARG A 199 15.58 -32.67 -19.12
C ARG A 199 16.91 -31.93 -19.18
N PRO A 200 17.78 -32.13 -20.17
CA PRO A 200 19.03 -31.40 -20.24
C PRO A 200 18.81 -29.88 -20.19
N ALA A 201 19.60 -29.18 -19.38
CA ALA A 201 19.58 -27.73 -19.36
C ALA A 201 19.80 -27.16 -20.77
N PRO A 202 18.94 -26.24 -21.25
CA PRO A 202 19.18 -25.56 -22.51
C PRO A 202 20.56 -24.91 -22.51
N ASP A 203 21.27 -25.00 -23.64
CA ASP A 203 22.49 -24.22 -23.85
C ASP A 203 22.11 -22.87 -24.49
N PRO A 204 22.19 -21.75 -23.75
CA PRO A 204 21.84 -20.44 -24.27
C PRO A 204 22.92 -19.83 -25.16
N SER A 205 23.95 -20.59 -25.58
CA SER A 205 25.07 -20.12 -26.40
C SER A 205 24.68 -19.45 -27.73
N GLY A 206 23.41 -19.56 -28.17
CA GLY A 206 22.84 -18.84 -29.33
C GLY A 206 22.04 -17.57 -29.02
N GLY A 207 21.82 -17.23 -27.74
CA GLY A 207 21.06 -16.05 -27.32
C GLY A 207 21.87 -14.77 -27.47
N ALA A 208 21.36 -13.80 -28.23
CA ALA A 208 21.98 -12.49 -28.32
C ALA A 208 22.09 -11.86 -26.93
N ASN A 209 23.30 -11.43 -26.57
CA ASN A 209 23.59 -10.74 -25.31
C ASN A 209 22.89 -9.37 -25.33
N THR A 210 21.62 -9.32 -24.94
CA THR A 210 20.89 -8.07 -24.79
C THR A 210 21.33 -7.47 -23.46
N ASN A 211 22.35 -6.61 -23.49
CA ASN A 211 22.74 -5.80 -22.32
C ASN A 211 21.48 -5.35 -21.58
N THR A 212 21.30 -5.73 -20.31
CA THR A 212 20.24 -5.21 -19.45
C THR A 212 20.10 -3.72 -19.70
N THR A 213 18.98 -3.30 -20.30
CA THR A 213 18.83 -1.89 -20.66
C THR A 213 18.59 -1.09 -19.39
N PRO A 214 19.18 0.11 -19.24
CA PRO A 214 18.85 1.03 -18.15
C PRO A 214 17.34 1.25 -17.98
N GLU A 215 16.58 1.10 -19.07
CA GLU A 215 15.12 1.13 -19.08
C GLU A 215 14.49 0.04 -18.20
N MET A 216 14.97 -1.20 -18.25
CA MET A 216 14.41 -2.31 -17.45
C MET A 216 14.71 -2.13 -15.96
N GLN A 217 15.89 -1.64 -15.63
CA GLN A 217 16.23 -1.28 -14.24
C GLN A 217 15.36 -0.13 -13.74
N ALA A 218 15.09 0.88 -14.58
CA ALA A 218 14.17 1.97 -14.26
C ALA A 218 12.73 1.46 -14.05
N LYS A 219 12.24 0.51 -14.88
CA LYS A 219 10.93 -0.13 -14.71
C LYS A 219 10.86 -0.92 -13.40
N LYS A 220 11.88 -1.73 -13.08
CA LYS A 220 11.99 -2.44 -11.80
C LYS A 220 11.96 -1.49 -10.62
N ALA A 221 12.74 -0.40 -10.66
CA ALA A 221 12.75 0.61 -9.61
C ALA A 221 11.40 1.33 -9.49
N LYS A 222 10.71 1.60 -10.60
CA LYS A 222 9.36 2.19 -10.59
C LYS A 222 8.33 1.23 -9.99
N TYR A 223 8.40 -0.05 -10.34
CA TYR A 223 7.54 -1.11 -9.78
C TYR A 223 7.71 -1.23 -8.27
N ASP A 224 8.96 -1.32 -7.80
CA ASP A 224 9.28 -1.40 -6.37
C ASP A 224 8.70 -0.22 -5.58
N ARG A 225 8.80 1.00 -6.11
CA ARG A 225 8.23 2.20 -5.50
C ARG A 225 6.71 2.25 -5.57
N THR A 226 6.11 1.76 -6.65
CA THR A 226 4.66 1.68 -6.83
C THR A 226 4.04 0.75 -5.79
N LEU A 227 4.59 -0.46 -5.64
CA LEU A 227 4.17 -1.39 -4.59
C LEU A 227 4.43 -0.84 -3.20
N GLY A 228 5.56 -0.16 -2.98
CA GLY A 228 5.88 0.46 -1.69
C GLY A 228 4.85 1.52 -1.28
N MET A 229 4.45 2.38 -2.23
CA MET A 229 3.38 3.36 -2.03
C MET A 229 2.07 2.69 -1.63
N LEU A 230 1.63 1.71 -2.42
CA LEU A 230 0.38 0.98 -2.21
C LEU A 230 0.37 0.24 -0.86
N ALA A 231 1.48 -0.39 -0.48
CA ALA A 231 1.62 -1.12 0.77
C ALA A 231 1.48 -0.22 2.01
N TYR A 232 2.06 0.99 1.98
CA TYR A 232 1.92 1.95 3.08
C TYR A 232 0.55 2.61 3.12
N MET A 233 -0.02 2.95 1.96
CA MET A 233 -1.36 3.53 1.88
C MET A 233 -2.42 2.59 2.48
N ARG A 234 -2.35 1.29 2.17
CA ARG A 234 -3.27 0.24 2.64
C ARG A 234 -3.58 0.35 4.13
N ASN A 235 -2.56 0.59 4.95
CA ASN A 235 -2.62 0.50 6.40
C ASN A 235 -2.91 1.83 7.11
N THR A 236 -3.13 2.92 6.37
CA THR A 236 -3.21 4.27 6.98
C THR A 236 -4.31 4.39 8.03
N GLU A 237 -5.51 3.87 7.77
CA GLU A 237 -6.64 3.97 8.71
C GLU A 237 -6.36 3.29 10.05
N ARG A 238 -5.47 2.28 10.08
CA ARG A 238 -5.07 1.60 11.30
C ARG A 238 -4.34 2.52 12.27
N TYR A 239 -3.45 3.39 11.79
CA TYR A 239 -2.70 4.30 12.65
C TYR A 239 -3.60 5.37 13.28
N PHE A 240 -4.68 5.73 12.60
CA PHE A 240 -5.56 6.83 13.00
C PHE A 240 -6.88 6.37 13.61
N THR A 241 -7.08 5.06 13.77
CA THR A 241 -8.35 4.49 14.28
C THR A 241 -8.78 5.09 15.61
N GLN A 242 -7.84 5.36 16.53
CA GLN A 242 -8.17 5.99 17.82
C GLN A 242 -8.70 7.43 17.67
N GLN A 243 -8.23 8.16 16.66
CA GLN A 243 -8.63 9.55 16.40
C GLN A 243 -9.89 9.64 15.55
N THR A 244 -10.03 8.74 14.57
CA THR A 244 -11.17 8.73 13.65
C THR A 244 -12.36 7.95 14.19
N HIS A 245 -12.16 7.16 15.26
CA HIS A 245 -13.12 6.18 15.75
C HIS A 245 -13.61 5.21 14.66
N ARG A 246 -12.79 5.01 13.62
CA ARG A 246 -13.13 4.19 12.47
C ARG A 246 -11.90 3.47 11.95
N TYR A 247 -12.04 2.16 11.78
CA TYR A 247 -11.05 1.26 11.22
C TYR A 247 -11.60 0.64 9.93
N ARG A 248 -10.71 0.47 8.95
CA ARG A 248 -10.94 -0.40 7.79
C ARG A 248 -9.70 -1.24 7.57
N ASP A 249 -9.89 -2.49 7.15
CA ASP A 249 -8.77 -3.34 6.72
C ASP A 249 -8.03 -2.72 5.51
N LEU A 250 -8.74 -1.98 4.66
CA LEU A 250 -8.17 -1.28 3.51
C LEU A 250 -8.64 0.19 3.48
N ALA A 251 -7.68 1.12 3.40
CA ALA A 251 -7.99 2.55 3.32
C ALA A 251 -8.83 2.92 2.08
N ALA A 252 -9.76 3.87 2.25
CA ALA A 252 -10.67 4.27 1.16
C ALA A 252 -9.93 4.82 -0.08
N ASN A 253 -8.92 5.67 0.12
CA ASN A 253 -8.15 6.25 -0.97
C ASN A 253 -7.19 5.24 -1.63
N TYR A 254 -6.74 4.22 -0.90
CA TYR A 254 -6.00 3.09 -1.46
C TYR A 254 -6.86 2.35 -2.49
N LEU A 255 -8.09 1.97 -2.13
CA LEU A 255 -9.02 1.32 -3.06
C LEU A 255 -9.41 2.23 -4.23
N ALA A 256 -9.61 3.53 -3.98
CA ALA A 256 -9.87 4.50 -5.05
C ALA A 256 -8.69 4.61 -6.02
N THR A 257 -7.46 4.60 -5.53
CA THR A 257 -6.23 4.62 -6.36
C THR A 257 -6.12 3.34 -7.18
N LEU A 258 -6.36 2.17 -6.57
CA LEU A 258 -6.40 0.90 -7.29
C LEU A 258 -7.48 0.89 -8.38
N SER A 259 -8.66 1.44 -8.12
CA SER A 259 -9.73 1.51 -9.14
C SER A 259 -9.37 2.36 -10.37
N ARG A 260 -8.43 3.30 -10.20
CA ARG A 260 -7.89 4.09 -11.32
C ARG A 260 -6.90 3.28 -12.15
N LEU A 261 -6.18 2.35 -11.53
CA LEU A 261 -5.20 1.48 -12.19
C LEU A 261 -5.85 0.23 -12.81
N ASN A 262 -6.85 -0.34 -12.14
CA ASN A 262 -7.58 -1.54 -12.53
C ASN A 262 -9.08 -1.36 -12.29
N THR A 263 -9.89 -1.44 -13.34
CA THR A 263 -11.34 -1.20 -13.25
C THR A 263 -12.11 -2.32 -12.57
N GLU A 264 -11.53 -3.51 -12.38
CA GLU A 264 -12.18 -4.62 -11.66
C GLU A 264 -12.19 -4.38 -10.14
N ILE A 265 -11.25 -3.59 -9.62
CA ILE A 265 -11.19 -3.23 -8.21
C ILE A 265 -12.04 -1.98 -8.00
N GLN A 266 -13.22 -2.14 -7.41
CA GLN A 266 -14.13 -1.02 -7.15
C GLN A 266 -14.01 -0.52 -5.70
N PRO A 267 -14.06 0.81 -5.46
CA PRO A 267 -14.11 1.35 -4.11
C PRO A 267 -15.36 0.87 -3.37
N LEU A 268 -15.23 0.53 -2.08
CA LEU A 268 -16.38 0.10 -1.27
C LEU A 268 -17.42 1.22 -1.09
N GLU A 269 -16.93 2.44 -0.92
CA GLU A 269 -17.70 3.67 -0.69
C GLU A 269 -17.10 4.79 -1.54
N PRO A 270 -17.49 4.92 -2.82
CA PRO A 270 -16.94 5.95 -3.69
C PRO A 270 -17.35 7.33 -3.20
N SER A 271 -16.39 8.25 -3.12
CA SER A 271 -16.63 9.65 -2.77
C SER A 271 -15.89 10.59 -3.73
N PRO A 272 -16.37 11.82 -3.95
CA PRO A 272 -15.63 12.81 -4.72
C PRO A 272 -14.26 13.14 -4.13
N GLU A 273 -14.12 13.06 -2.81
CA GLU A 273 -12.84 13.30 -2.12
C GLU A 273 -11.83 12.19 -2.41
N SER A 274 -12.26 10.93 -2.28
CA SER A 274 -11.40 9.77 -2.58
C SER A 274 -11.02 9.69 -4.05
N ALA A 275 -11.91 10.12 -4.96
CA ALA A 275 -11.60 10.23 -6.39
C ALA A 275 -10.51 11.28 -6.66
N LYS A 276 -10.58 12.46 -6.01
CA LYS A 276 -9.53 13.50 -6.12
C LYS A 276 -8.20 13.03 -5.53
N ALA A 277 -8.24 12.35 -4.39
CA ALA A 277 -7.05 11.77 -3.77
C ALA A 277 -6.41 10.72 -4.70
N ALA A 278 -7.23 9.83 -5.29
CA ALA A 278 -6.76 8.86 -6.27
C ALA A 278 -6.09 9.53 -7.47
N ASP A 279 -6.67 10.60 -8.02
CA ASP A 279 -6.07 11.33 -9.14
C ASP A 279 -4.69 11.90 -8.77
N PHE A 280 -4.54 12.45 -7.56
CA PHE A 280 -3.24 12.90 -7.03
C PHE A 280 -2.22 11.75 -6.93
N TYR A 281 -2.61 10.57 -6.42
CA TYR A 281 -1.70 9.42 -6.33
C TYR A 281 -1.31 8.87 -7.71
N ILE A 282 -2.22 8.88 -8.68
CA ILE A 282 -1.90 8.51 -10.07
C ILE A 282 -0.88 9.49 -10.67
N GLU A 283 -0.99 10.78 -10.40
CA GLU A 283 -0.01 11.77 -10.84
C GLU A 283 1.37 11.49 -10.23
N LEU A 284 1.44 11.16 -8.94
CA LEU A 284 2.69 10.75 -8.28
C LEU A 284 3.30 9.49 -8.94
N LEU A 285 2.50 8.45 -9.16
CA LEU A 285 2.94 7.20 -9.80
C LEU A 285 3.37 7.38 -11.26
N SER A 286 2.78 8.34 -11.96
CA SER A 286 3.16 8.70 -13.33
C SER A 286 4.48 9.48 -13.40
N GLY A 287 4.98 9.97 -12.25
CA GLY A 287 6.16 10.83 -12.16
C GLY A 287 5.92 12.26 -12.64
N ARG A 288 4.65 12.70 -12.70
CA ARG A 288 4.24 14.01 -13.23
C ARG A 288 3.20 14.70 -12.33
N PRO A 289 3.50 14.93 -11.04
CA PRO A 289 2.61 15.71 -10.18
C PRO A 289 2.46 17.14 -10.69
N ARG A 290 1.24 17.67 -10.65
CA ARG A 290 0.98 19.07 -11.04
C ARG A 290 1.63 20.08 -10.11
N ASP A 291 1.71 19.76 -8.83
CA ASP A 291 2.33 20.61 -7.83
C ASP A 291 3.87 20.49 -7.93
N PRO A 292 4.59 21.59 -8.23
CA PRO A 292 6.03 21.52 -8.43
C PRO A 292 6.82 21.21 -7.15
N PHE A 293 6.24 21.36 -5.96
CA PHE A 293 6.85 20.87 -4.72
C PHE A 293 6.96 19.34 -4.73
N PHE A 294 5.85 18.65 -5.02
CA PHE A 294 5.85 17.19 -5.12
C PHE A 294 6.71 16.69 -6.30
N ALA A 295 6.81 17.44 -7.39
CA ALA A 295 7.75 17.13 -8.48
C ALA A 295 9.21 17.10 -7.98
N SER A 296 9.60 18.09 -7.17
CA SER A 296 10.94 18.17 -6.57
C SER A 296 11.20 17.00 -5.60
N LEU A 297 10.19 16.62 -4.79
CA LEU A 297 10.29 15.45 -3.92
C LEU A 297 10.47 14.16 -4.72
N LEU A 298 9.70 13.99 -5.80
CA LEU A 298 9.81 12.81 -6.65
C LEU A 298 11.17 12.73 -7.34
N GLU A 299 11.74 13.85 -7.76
CA GLU A 299 13.09 13.88 -8.33
C GLU A 299 14.10 13.26 -7.36
N VAL A 300 14.09 13.70 -6.09
CA VAL A 300 14.95 13.12 -5.04
C VAL A 300 14.64 11.64 -4.80
N ILE A 301 13.36 11.26 -4.69
CA ILE A 301 12.93 9.87 -4.48
C ILE A 301 13.35 8.95 -5.65
N THR A 302 13.35 9.49 -6.87
CA THR A 302 13.69 8.76 -8.08
C THR A 302 15.18 8.69 -8.35
N SER A 303 15.93 9.69 -7.87
CA SER A 303 17.38 9.64 -7.83
C SER A 303 17.82 8.61 -6.79
N ASP A 304 18.98 7.98 -6.99
CA ASP A 304 19.63 7.20 -5.92
C ASP A 304 20.10 8.09 -4.73
N GLY A 305 19.79 9.39 -4.78
CA GLY A 305 20.03 10.36 -3.73
C GLY A 305 19.18 10.15 -2.47
N GLY A 306 19.62 10.77 -1.38
CA GLY A 306 18.92 10.79 -0.11
C GLY A 306 18.44 12.20 0.24
N PHE A 307 17.54 12.30 1.22
CA PHE A 307 17.17 13.57 1.81
C PHE A 307 18.25 14.04 2.80
N ASP A 308 19.43 14.43 2.31
CA ASP A 308 20.45 15.04 3.16
C ASP A 308 20.11 16.50 3.51
N LYS A 309 20.90 17.12 4.39
CA LYS A 309 20.63 18.49 4.86
C LYS A 309 20.67 19.50 3.71
N ALA A 310 21.61 19.36 2.75
CA ALA A 310 21.76 20.29 1.66
C ALA A 310 20.57 20.20 0.69
N THR A 311 20.18 18.99 0.29
CA THR A 311 19.00 18.75 -0.55
C THR A 311 17.73 19.30 0.09
N VAL A 312 17.55 19.10 1.40
CA VAL A 312 16.37 19.64 2.10
C VAL A 312 16.38 21.17 2.12
N GLN A 313 17.52 21.79 2.42
CA GLN A 313 17.65 23.26 2.42
C GLN A 313 17.37 23.86 1.04
N GLU A 314 17.80 23.21 -0.04
CA GLU A 314 17.51 23.62 -1.41
C GLU A 314 15.99 23.59 -1.70
N ILE A 315 15.31 22.50 -1.33
CA ILE A 315 13.86 22.38 -1.52
C ILE A 315 13.11 23.42 -0.68
N VAL A 316 13.52 23.66 0.57
CA VAL A 316 12.91 24.67 1.45
C VAL A 316 13.11 26.08 0.88
N ALA A 317 14.31 26.40 0.37
CA ALA A 317 14.58 27.68 -0.26
C ALA A 317 13.74 27.90 -1.53
N ALA A 318 13.68 26.89 -2.42
CA ALA A 318 12.85 26.93 -3.62
C ALA A 318 11.35 27.05 -3.29
N TYR A 319 10.90 26.41 -2.21
CA TYR A 319 9.54 26.57 -1.70
C TYR A 319 9.30 28.00 -1.22
N GLY A 320 10.19 28.55 -0.39
CA GLY A 320 10.12 29.91 0.13
C GLY A 320 10.04 30.98 -0.96
N GLN A 321 10.78 30.83 -2.05
CA GLN A 321 10.76 31.76 -3.21
C GLN A 321 9.39 31.86 -3.91
N ARG A 322 8.54 30.84 -3.78
CA ARG A 322 7.19 30.82 -4.36
C ARG A 322 6.13 31.41 -3.42
N HIS A 323 6.52 31.75 -2.20
CA HIS A 323 5.64 32.25 -1.15
C HIS A 323 6.14 33.60 -0.62
N ASP A 324 5.36 34.20 0.30
CA ASP A 324 5.75 35.45 0.95
C ASP A 324 6.93 35.28 1.91
N GLU A 325 7.65 36.38 2.18
CA GLU A 325 8.84 36.42 3.04
C GLU A 325 8.58 35.84 4.44
N GLN A 326 7.38 36.08 5.00
CA GLN A 326 6.99 35.55 6.30
C GLN A 326 6.88 34.02 6.27
N THR A 327 6.26 33.46 5.24
CA THR A 327 6.16 32.02 5.01
C THR A 327 7.55 31.40 4.84
N ALA A 328 8.44 32.04 4.08
CA ALA A 328 9.83 31.58 3.90
C ALA A 328 10.62 31.59 5.22
N LYS A 329 10.49 32.66 6.02
CA LYS A 329 11.13 32.77 7.33
C LYS A 329 10.61 31.71 8.31
N ALA A 330 9.30 31.49 8.33
CA ALA A 330 8.67 30.45 9.16
C ALA A 330 9.12 29.04 8.75
N ALA A 331 9.23 28.78 7.44
CA ALA A 331 9.77 27.52 6.92
C ALA A 331 11.21 27.29 7.38
N ASN A 332 12.11 28.26 7.19
CA ASN A 332 13.50 28.15 7.62
C ASN A 332 13.61 27.89 9.14
N ALA A 333 12.89 28.67 9.95
CA ALA A 333 12.88 28.47 11.40
C ALA A 333 12.40 27.08 11.81
N ALA A 334 11.37 26.54 11.14
CA ALA A 334 10.91 25.18 11.42
C ALA A 334 11.94 24.10 11.01
N PHE A 335 12.71 24.30 9.94
CA PHE A 335 13.75 23.36 9.54
C PHE A 335 15.04 23.47 10.35
N ASP A 336 15.34 24.64 10.92
CA ASP A 336 16.42 24.78 11.91
C ASP A 336 16.13 23.86 13.12
N GLU A 337 14.89 23.86 13.64
CA GLU A 337 14.46 22.92 14.68
C GLU A 337 14.62 21.45 14.25
N LEU A 338 14.30 21.13 13.00
CA LEU A 338 14.48 19.77 12.48
C LEU A 338 15.94 19.34 12.46
N PHE A 339 16.84 20.24 12.06
CA PHE A 339 18.27 19.98 12.00
C PHE A 339 18.94 19.93 13.37
N ASP A 340 18.31 20.53 14.38
CA ASP A 340 18.67 20.43 15.80
C ASP A 340 17.98 19.23 16.50
N ASP A 341 17.47 18.26 15.73
CA ASP A 341 16.79 17.04 16.18
C ASP A 341 15.46 17.25 16.94
N ASN A 342 14.88 18.46 16.90
CA ASN A 342 13.57 18.79 17.49
C ASN A 342 12.39 18.51 16.53
N PHE A 343 12.30 17.27 16.02
CA PHE A 343 11.32 16.87 15.00
C PHE A 343 9.85 17.23 15.36
N LYS A 344 9.43 17.00 16.60
CA LYS A 344 8.05 17.28 17.02
C LYS A 344 7.72 18.78 16.95
N VAL A 345 8.65 19.64 17.38
CA VAL A 345 8.49 21.10 17.36
C VAL A 345 8.45 21.60 15.93
N CYS A 346 9.35 21.12 15.06
CA CYS A 346 9.33 21.39 13.63
C CYS A 346 7.94 21.11 13.03
N VAL A 347 7.40 19.90 13.22
CA VAL A 347 6.10 19.54 12.65
C VAL A 347 4.96 20.38 13.23
N GLN A 348 4.99 20.70 14.53
CA GLN A 348 4.00 21.60 15.14
C GLN A 348 4.02 23.00 14.49
N HIS A 349 5.20 23.58 14.26
CA HIS A 349 5.34 24.86 13.57
C HIS A 349 4.80 24.80 12.13
N LEU A 350 5.11 23.73 11.39
CA LEU A 350 4.63 23.54 10.02
C LEU A 350 3.11 23.34 9.94
N GLN A 351 2.52 22.64 10.91
CA GLN A 351 1.07 22.39 10.95
C GLN A 351 0.27 23.60 11.43
N ALA A 352 0.85 24.45 12.29
CA ALA A 352 0.22 25.69 12.72
C ALA A 352 0.05 26.70 11.58
N HIS A 353 0.86 26.58 10.51
CA HIS A 353 0.80 27.47 9.36
C HIS A 353 0.19 26.74 8.14
N SER A 354 -1.03 27.11 7.75
CA SER A 354 -1.78 26.42 6.69
C SER A 354 -1.04 26.29 5.35
N LYS A 355 -0.20 27.29 5.01
CA LYS A 355 0.64 27.27 3.80
C LYS A 355 1.85 26.34 3.89
N LEU A 356 2.26 25.85 5.06
CA LEU A 356 3.50 25.07 5.23
C LEU A 356 3.27 23.57 5.33
N TRP A 357 2.03 23.09 5.23
CA TRP A 357 1.73 21.67 5.45
C TRP A 357 2.51 20.76 4.50
N ASN A 358 2.71 21.17 3.24
CA ASN A 358 3.52 20.44 2.25
C ASN A 358 4.93 20.13 2.79
N LEU A 359 5.54 21.09 3.48
CA LEU A 359 6.86 20.91 4.07
C LEU A 359 6.89 19.91 5.23
N THR A 360 5.74 19.57 5.83
CA THR A 360 5.66 18.48 6.81
C THR A 360 6.06 17.16 6.17
N VAL A 361 5.71 16.95 4.90
CA VAL A 361 6.13 15.78 4.11
C VAL A 361 7.65 15.71 4.01
N LEU A 362 8.29 16.84 3.67
CA LEU A 362 9.74 16.92 3.56
C LEU A 362 10.44 16.70 4.91
N ALA A 363 9.91 17.27 5.99
CA ALA A 363 10.45 17.07 7.34
C ALA A 363 10.42 15.60 7.76
N VAL A 364 9.32 14.89 7.44
CA VAL A 364 9.20 13.45 7.70
C VAL A 364 10.19 12.65 6.84
N LEU A 365 10.26 12.92 5.54
CA LEU A 365 11.21 12.25 4.64
C LEU A 365 12.66 12.43 5.10
N TYR A 366 13.03 13.63 5.56
CA TYR A 366 14.34 13.89 6.16
C TYR A 366 14.57 13.10 7.45
N ARG A 367 13.61 13.12 8.39
CA ARG A 367 13.72 12.43 9.67
C ARG A 367 13.93 10.94 9.47
N PHE A 368 13.24 10.36 8.50
CA PHE A 368 13.26 8.93 8.23
C PHE A 368 14.04 8.55 6.96
N ARG A 369 14.98 9.39 6.52
CA ARG A 369 15.79 9.18 5.30
C ARG A 369 16.63 7.90 5.26
N LYS A 370 16.92 7.27 6.41
CA LYS A 370 17.76 6.06 6.45
C LYS A 370 16.96 4.84 5.98
N LYS A 371 17.24 4.36 4.75
CA LYS A 371 16.58 3.19 4.16
C LYS A 371 16.90 1.87 4.88
N ASP A 372 18.07 1.73 5.51
CA ASP A 372 18.51 0.45 6.12
C ASP A 372 18.34 0.39 7.65
N GLY A 373 17.44 1.20 8.23
CA GLY A 373 17.29 1.30 9.69
C GLY A 373 15.90 0.95 10.23
N GLU A 374 15.81 0.89 11.57
CA GLU A 374 14.57 0.72 12.34
C GLU A 374 13.57 1.87 12.14
N ASN A 375 13.98 2.96 11.49
CA ASN A 375 13.14 4.11 11.15
C ASN A 375 11.81 3.73 10.49
N LYS A 376 11.76 2.65 9.70
CA LYS A 376 10.54 2.14 9.05
C LYS A 376 9.50 1.63 10.05
N ILE A 377 9.97 1.13 11.18
CA ILE A 377 9.14 0.63 12.28
C ILE A 377 8.73 1.82 13.16
N ILE A 378 9.69 2.71 13.47
CA ILE A 378 9.50 3.86 14.38
C ILE A 378 8.52 4.89 13.82
N VAL A 379 8.52 5.14 12.49
CA VAL A 379 7.57 6.03 11.80
C VAL A 379 6.15 5.89 12.38
N LYS A 380 5.69 4.65 12.53
CA LYS A 380 4.29 4.31 12.75
C LYS A 380 3.85 4.58 14.19
N GLN A 381 4.78 4.46 15.14
CA GLN A 381 4.53 4.75 16.55
C GLN A 381 4.43 6.27 16.80
N ILE A 382 5.17 7.06 16.03
CA ILE A 382 5.24 8.51 16.21
C ILE A 382 4.09 9.22 15.48
N PHE A 383 3.65 8.70 14.34
CA PHE A 383 2.71 9.38 13.44
C PHE A 383 1.43 9.88 14.11
N PRO A 384 0.67 9.07 14.87
CA PRO A 384 -0.58 9.56 15.48
C PRO A 384 -0.35 10.71 16.46
N SER A 385 0.83 10.77 17.10
CA SER A 385 1.17 11.81 18.07
C SER A 385 1.70 13.12 17.45
N VAL A 386 2.08 13.08 16.17
CA VAL A 386 2.76 14.20 15.48
C VAL A 386 1.95 14.71 14.28
N ILE A 387 1.20 13.84 13.60
CA ILE A 387 0.37 14.20 12.46
C ILE A 387 -1.10 14.20 12.90
N ALA A 388 -1.69 15.39 12.99
CA ALA A 388 -3.07 15.54 13.46
C ALA A 388 -4.14 15.20 12.41
N ASP A 389 -3.80 15.27 11.13
CA ASP A 389 -4.74 15.07 10.02
C ASP A 389 -4.47 13.73 9.31
N PRO A 390 -5.36 12.73 9.45
CA PRO A 390 -5.21 11.43 8.81
C PRO A 390 -5.07 11.50 7.28
N LYS A 391 -5.72 12.47 6.62
CA LYS A 391 -5.63 12.63 5.16
C LYS A 391 -4.23 13.04 4.73
N LYS A 392 -3.57 13.92 5.51
CA LYS A 392 -2.17 14.31 5.26
C LYS A 392 -1.21 13.19 5.59
N ALA A 393 -1.51 12.39 6.62
CA ALA A 393 -0.69 11.25 6.99
C ALA A 393 -0.62 10.20 5.87
N GLU A 394 -1.73 9.95 5.17
CA GLU A 394 -1.75 9.05 4.02
C GLU A 394 -0.79 9.49 2.91
N ILE A 395 -0.78 10.78 2.57
CA ILE A 395 0.14 11.36 1.56
C ILE A 395 1.60 11.15 1.98
N ILE A 396 1.90 11.37 3.26
CA ILE A 396 3.23 11.17 3.81
C ILE A 396 3.63 9.69 3.75
N LEU A 397 2.72 8.78 4.11
CA LEU A 397 2.94 7.34 4.05
C LEU A 397 3.13 6.86 2.61
N ALA A 398 2.33 7.35 1.67
CA ALA A 398 2.49 7.06 0.24
C ALA A 398 3.92 7.42 -0.23
N LEU A 399 4.39 8.63 0.08
CA LEU A 399 5.72 9.10 -0.33
C LEU A 399 6.86 8.38 0.41
N LEU A 400 6.69 8.02 1.69
CA LEU A 400 7.64 7.15 2.39
C LEU A 400 7.70 5.75 1.76
N GLY A 401 6.55 5.19 1.40
CA GLY A 401 6.46 3.91 0.68
C GLY A 401 7.19 3.97 -0.66
N MET A 402 7.01 5.05 -1.43
CA MET A 402 7.79 5.30 -2.64
C MET A 402 9.28 5.49 -2.37
N TYR A 403 9.67 6.16 -1.28
CA TYR A 403 11.07 6.41 -0.96
C TYR A 403 11.82 5.13 -0.56
N TYR A 404 11.19 4.30 0.27
CA TYR A 404 11.78 3.03 0.72
C TYR A 404 11.73 1.95 -0.35
N GLY A 405 10.66 1.91 -1.14
CA GLY A 405 10.38 0.81 -2.06
C GLY A 405 9.95 -0.46 -1.33
N TYR A 406 9.15 -1.27 -2.01
CA TYR A 406 8.50 -2.48 -1.48
C TYR A 406 9.49 -3.53 -0.96
N THR A 407 10.59 -3.74 -1.69
CA THR A 407 11.64 -4.71 -1.38
C THR A 407 12.16 -4.52 0.04
N SER A 408 12.24 -3.27 0.49
CA SER A 408 12.85 -2.91 1.76
C SER A 408 11.86 -2.82 2.93
N LEU A 409 10.56 -2.97 2.68
CA LEU A 409 9.54 -2.94 3.73
C LEU A 409 9.57 -4.23 4.57
N PRO A 410 9.25 -4.15 5.88
CA PRO A 410 9.02 -5.36 6.67
C PRO A 410 7.76 -6.08 6.17
N LYS A 411 7.64 -7.38 6.47
CA LYS A 411 6.48 -8.18 6.08
C LYS A 411 5.22 -7.75 6.81
N ASP A 412 5.37 -7.46 8.11
CA ASP A 412 4.29 -7.15 9.04
C ASP A 412 4.55 -5.82 9.77
N GLU A 413 3.49 -5.26 10.33
CA GLU A 413 3.51 -4.15 11.29
C GLU A 413 2.75 -4.47 12.56
N GLU A 414 3.29 -3.97 13.67
CA GLU A 414 2.61 -3.95 14.96
C GLU A 414 2.11 -2.53 15.25
N VAL A 415 0.89 -2.42 15.78
CA VAL A 415 0.32 -1.14 16.24
C VAL A 415 0.02 -1.28 17.72
N SER A 416 0.86 -0.63 18.53
CA SER A 416 0.84 -0.73 19.99
C SER A 416 -0.22 0.16 20.66
N SER A 417 -0.86 1.05 19.92
CA SER A 417 -1.79 2.06 20.41
C SER A 417 -3.25 1.77 20.04
N LEU A 418 -3.70 0.52 20.00
CA LEU A 418 -5.13 0.22 19.83
C LEU A 418 -5.80 0.04 21.19
N ASP A 419 -7.06 0.50 21.30
CA ASP A 419 -7.90 0.13 22.44
C ASP A 419 -8.03 -1.40 22.54
N ARG A 420 -8.24 -1.95 23.74
CA ARG A 420 -8.30 -3.40 23.97
C ARG A 420 -9.34 -4.09 23.09
N ASP A 421 -10.52 -3.50 22.92
CA ASP A 421 -11.61 -4.10 22.13
C ASP A 421 -11.25 -4.09 20.64
N LEU A 422 -10.66 -3.00 20.16
CA LEU A 422 -10.16 -2.89 18.79
C LEU A 422 -8.96 -3.82 18.53
N ALA A 423 -8.03 -3.91 19.47
CA ALA A 423 -6.87 -4.78 19.37
C ALA A 423 -7.28 -6.25 19.32
N ALA A 424 -8.30 -6.65 20.08
CA ALA A 424 -8.88 -7.99 20.02
C ALA A 424 -9.54 -8.28 18.67
N PHE A 425 -10.15 -7.28 18.02
CA PHE A 425 -10.79 -7.44 16.72
C PHE A 425 -9.79 -7.44 15.54
N ILE A 426 -8.84 -6.50 15.57
CA ILE A 426 -7.89 -6.26 14.47
C ILE A 426 -6.72 -7.26 14.52
N GLY A 427 -6.30 -7.64 15.73
CA GLY A 427 -5.10 -8.43 15.97
C GLY A 427 -3.83 -7.59 16.15
N PRO A 428 -2.79 -8.15 16.79
CA PRO A 428 -1.59 -7.41 17.17
C PRO A 428 -0.71 -7.02 15.96
N SER A 429 -0.75 -7.81 14.89
CA SER A 429 0.09 -7.67 13.70
C SER A 429 -0.76 -7.56 12.42
N HIS A 430 -0.31 -6.80 11.42
CA HIS A 430 -0.89 -6.78 10.07
C HIS A 430 0.18 -6.98 9.01
N PRO A 431 -0.12 -7.67 7.90
CA PRO A 431 0.75 -7.66 6.74
C PRO A 431 0.83 -6.25 6.14
N ILE A 432 2.04 -5.79 5.86
CA ILE A 432 2.32 -4.65 4.97
C ILE A 432 2.54 -5.17 3.56
N LYS A 433 3.23 -6.31 3.44
CA LYS A 433 3.46 -6.97 2.16
C LYS A 433 2.20 -7.67 1.68
N PHE A 434 2.07 -7.76 0.36
CA PHE A 434 0.94 -8.36 -0.30
C PHE A 434 1.05 -9.88 -0.23
N ASP A 435 -0.01 -10.52 0.25
CA ASP A 435 -0.09 -11.97 0.36
C ASP A 435 -0.57 -12.56 -0.97
N ILE A 436 0.28 -13.30 -1.67
CA ILE A 436 -0.13 -13.92 -2.94
C ILE A 436 -1.09 -15.09 -2.75
N GLU A 437 -1.42 -15.49 -1.52
CA GLU A 437 -2.54 -16.41 -1.27
C GLU A 437 -3.89 -15.67 -1.37
N SER A 438 -3.92 -14.36 -1.11
CA SER A 438 -5.11 -13.54 -1.33
C SER A 438 -5.28 -13.16 -2.80
N LEU A 439 -6.47 -13.43 -3.35
CA LEU A 439 -6.81 -13.05 -4.72
C LEU A 439 -6.73 -11.54 -4.93
N LEU A 440 -7.15 -10.72 -3.97
CA LEU A 440 -7.06 -9.27 -4.05
C LEU A 440 -5.60 -8.80 -4.12
N ASP A 441 -4.74 -9.33 -3.25
CA ASP A 441 -3.32 -8.96 -3.21
C ASP A 441 -2.58 -9.43 -4.48
N ARG A 442 -2.94 -10.60 -5.06
CA ARG A 442 -2.48 -11.00 -6.41
C ARG A 442 -2.85 -9.95 -7.47
N HIS A 443 -4.08 -9.45 -7.44
CA HIS A 443 -4.55 -8.44 -8.39
C HIS A 443 -3.83 -7.11 -8.20
N VAL A 444 -3.50 -6.73 -6.96
CA VAL A 444 -2.73 -5.51 -6.66
C VAL A 444 -1.33 -5.60 -7.25
N ILE A 445 -0.63 -6.71 -7.00
CA ILE A 445 0.71 -6.97 -7.54
C ILE A 445 0.68 -6.93 -9.08
N GLU A 446 -0.26 -7.63 -9.69
CA GLU A 446 -0.42 -7.67 -11.15
C GLU A 446 -0.74 -6.30 -11.73
N THR A 447 -1.63 -5.53 -11.09
CA THR A 447 -2.01 -4.18 -11.50
C THR A 447 -0.80 -3.23 -11.48
N ALA A 448 -0.01 -3.27 -10.41
CA ALA A 448 1.22 -2.48 -10.32
C ALA A 448 2.23 -2.88 -11.41
N TYR A 449 2.33 -4.18 -11.73
CA TYR A 449 3.20 -4.68 -12.78
C TYR A 449 2.76 -4.16 -14.15
N ARG A 450 1.48 -4.32 -14.53
CA ARG A 450 0.94 -3.84 -15.81
C ARG A 450 1.10 -2.32 -15.97
N PHE A 451 0.79 -1.56 -14.92
CA PHE A 451 0.98 -0.10 -14.92
C PHE A 451 2.43 0.33 -15.18
N THR A 452 3.41 -0.43 -14.66
CA THR A 452 4.83 -0.05 -14.75
C THR A 452 5.54 -0.60 -15.99
N PHE A 453 5.28 -1.85 -16.37
CA PHE A 453 5.95 -2.51 -17.48
C PHE A 453 5.26 -2.32 -18.83
N GLN A 454 3.94 -2.16 -18.84
CA GLN A 454 3.15 -2.11 -20.08
C GLN A 454 2.51 -0.75 -20.35
N VAL A 455 2.51 0.15 -19.35
CA VAL A 455 1.99 1.53 -19.46
C VAL A 455 0.52 1.55 -19.91
N THR A 456 -0.24 0.50 -19.58
CA THR A 456 -1.66 0.40 -19.88
C THR A 456 -2.47 0.46 -18.58
N LYS A 457 -3.59 1.17 -18.61
CA LYS A 457 -4.63 0.98 -17.61
C LYS A 457 -5.23 -0.40 -17.84
N THR A 458 -5.38 -1.19 -16.79
CA THR A 458 -5.93 -2.53 -16.92
C THR A 458 -7.45 -2.48 -16.84
N SER A 459 -8.11 -3.04 -17.85
CA SER A 459 -9.54 -3.35 -17.84
C SER A 459 -9.84 -4.83 -17.61
N ASP A 460 -8.80 -5.65 -17.57
CA ASP A 460 -8.91 -7.09 -17.68
C ASP A 460 -8.81 -7.71 -16.28
N GLY A 461 -9.73 -8.61 -15.93
CA GLY A 461 -9.75 -9.35 -14.67
C GLY A 461 -8.67 -10.44 -14.54
N PHE A 462 -7.60 -10.31 -15.31
CA PHE A 462 -6.46 -11.22 -15.33
C PHE A 462 -6.89 -12.69 -15.41
N ASP A 463 -7.64 -13.07 -16.44
CA ASP A 463 -8.25 -14.41 -16.56
C ASP A 463 -7.26 -15.58 -16.49
N TYR A 464 -5.97 -15.33 -16.73
CA TYR A 464 -4.88 -16.29 -16.59
C TYR A 464 -4.45 -16.53 -15.13
N LEU A 465 -4.83 -15.67 -14.18
CA LEU A 465 -4.57 -15.89 -12.76
C LEU A 465 -5.51 -16.97 -12.23
N PRO A 466 -5.07 -17.77 -11.23
CA PRO A 466 -5.94 -18.73 -10.57
C PRO A 466 -7.19 -18.03 -10.03
N LYS A 467 -8.36 -18.43 -10.54
CA LYS A 467 -9.65 -17.95 -10.02
C LYS A 467 -9.97 -18.75 -8.76
N GLU A 468 -10.23 -18.08 -7.66
CA GLU A 468 -10.95 -18.73 -6.57
C GLU A 468 -12.38 -18.99 -7.04
N THR A 469 -12.94 -20.15 -6.68
CA THR A 469 -14.36 -20.48 -6.88
C THR A 469 -15.30 -19.59 -6.06
N ALA A 470 -14.78 -18.59 -5.35
CA ALA A 470 -15.55 -17.68 -4.54
C ALA A 470 -16.35 -16.71 -5.43
N SER A 471 -17.64 -16.59 -5.13
CA SER A 471 -18.53 -15.63 -5.76
C SER A 471 -17.96 -14.21 -5.65
N THR A 472 -17.78 -13.52 -6.78
CA THR A 472 -17.41 -12.10 -6.86
C THR A 472 -18.53 -11.17 -6.38
N ALA A 473 -19.70 -11.70 -6.00
CA ALA A 473 -20.80 -10.90 -5.53
C ALA A 473 -20.45 -10.27 -4.17
N ARG A 474 -20.51 -8.94 -4.12
CA ARG A 474 -20.42 -8.16 -2.88
C ARG A 474 -21.48 -8.66 -1.90
N ARG A 475 -21.04 -9.22 -0.78
CA ARG A 475 -21.90 -9.55 0.36
C ARG A 475 -21.54 -8.62 1.51
N GLU A 476 -22.55 -8.04 2.14
CA GLU A 476 -22.41 -7.31 3.39
C GLU A 476 -22.94 -8.21 4.50
N THR A 477 -22.09 -8.50 5.48
CA THR A 477 -22.50 -9.24 6.69
C THR A 477 -22.28 -8.34 7.91
N ILE A 478 -23.29 -8.24 8.77
CA ILE A 478 -23.19 -7.55 10.05
C ILE A 478 -22.67 -8.58 11.05
N GLU A 479 -21.50 -8.33 11.64
CA GLU A 479 -20.92 -9.22 12.64
C GLU A 479 -21.50 -8.95 14.04
N PRO A 480 -21.69 -9.99 14.87
CA PRO A 480 -22.02 -9.81 16.28
C PRO A 480 -20.89 -9.02 16.93
N SER A 481 -21.16 -7.77 17.27
CA SER A 481 -20.18 -6.82 17.77
C SER A 481 -20.40 -6.56 19.25
N SER A 482 -19.33 -6.18 19.96
CA SER A 482 -19.47 -5.66 21.31
C SER A 482 -20.35 -4.40 21.27
N PRO A 483 -21.02 -4.00 22.36
CA PRO A 483 -21.84 -2.78 22.39
C PRO A 483 -21.06 -1.49 22.03
N ARG A 484 -19.73 -1.55 21.95
CA ARG A 484 -18.82 -0.45 21.61
C ARG A 484 -18.35 -0.46 20.16
N LEU A 485 -18.58 -1.54 19.41
CA LEU A 485 -18.11 -1.66 18.02
C LEU A 485 -19.31 -1.89 17.12
N ARG A 486 -19.28 -1.35 15.90
CA ARG A 486 -20.17 -1.72 14.80
C ARG A 486 -19.28 -2.23 13.68
N ALA A 487 -19.35 -3.52 13.40
CA ALA A 487 -18.54 -4.14 12.36
C ALA A 487 -19.41 -4.51 11.15
N LYS A 488 -18.93 -4.12 9.97
CA LYS A 488 -19.44 -4.52 8.67
C LYS A 488 -18.34 -5.23 7.92
N THR A 489 -18.65 -6.38 7.34
CA THR A 489 -17.70 -7.12 6.50
C THR A 489 -18.20 -7.13 5.07
N PHE A 490 -17.37 -6.62 4.17
CA PHE A 490 -17.56 -6.67 2.72
C PHE A 490 -16.69 -7.79 2.15
N THR A 491 -17.10 -8.40 1.03
CA THR A 491 -16.22 -9.28 0.26
C THR A 491 -15.81 -8.59 -1.03
N LEU A 492 -14.51 -8.47 -1.27
CA LEU A 492 -13.93 -7.97 -2.52
C LEU A 492 -12.96 -9.02 -3.06
N MET A 493 -13.28 -9.59 -4.23
CA MET A 493 -12.48 -10.63 -4.86
C MET A 493 -12.16 -11.79 -3.89
N GLY A 494 -13.19 -12.34 -3.23
CA GLY A 494 -13.02 -13.40 -2.23
C GLY A 494 -12.41 -12.95 -0.89
N THR A 495 -11.78 -11.78 -0.83
CA THR A 495 -11.12 -11.27 0.38
C THR A 495 -12.13 -10.52 1.25
N PRO A 496 -12.32 -10.92 2.53
CA PRO A 496 -13.13 -10.16 3.46
C PRO A 496 -12.42 -8.85 3.85
N ILE A 497 -13.14 -7.73 3.74
CA ILE A 497 -12.71 -6.40 4.16
C ILE A 497 -13.64 -5.95 5.27
N ARG A 498 -13.10 -5.83 6.47
CA ARG A 498 -13.84 -5.38 7.65
C ARG A 498 -13.76 -3.86 7.74
N VAL A 499 -14.89 -3.27 8.12
CA VAL A 499 -15.05 -1.86 8.47
C VAL A 499 -15.64 -1.83 9.86
N VAL A 500 -14.91 -1.26 10.81
CA VAL A 500 -15.31 -1.18 12.20
C VAL A 500 -15.44 0.27 12.60
N GLU A 501 -16.60 0.63 13.11
CA GLU A 501 -16.84 1.94 13.72
C GLU A 501 -16.86 1.74 15.23
N VAL A 502 -16.02 2.49 15.93
CA VAL A 502 -16.08 2.60 17.39
C VAL A 502 -17.27 3.49 17.69
N VAL A 503 -18.28 2.90 18.30
CA VAL A 503 -19.46 3.64 18.73
C VAL A 503 -19.09 4.35 20.01
N ASP A 504 -19.01 5.68 19.97
CA ASP A 504 -18.89 6.47 21.19
C ASP A 504 -20.07 6.14 22.12
N PRO A 505 -19.81 5.63 23.35
CA PRO A 505 -20.87 5.30 24.29
C PRO A 505 -21.81 6.47 24.57
N VAL A 506 -21.30 7.71 24.57
CA VAL A 506 -22.09 8.93 24.77
C VAL A 506 -22.97 9.18 23.56
N GLU A 507 -22.42 9.17 22.35
CA GLU A 507 -23.20 9.32 21.11
C GLU A 507 -24.26 8.22 20.96
N SER A 508 -23.95 6.99 21.34
CA SER A 508 -24.92 5.89 21.37
C SER A 508 -26.07 6.15 22.34
N LEU A 509 -25.78 6.69 23.54
CA LEU A 509 -26.81 7.08 24.49
C LEU A 509 -27.65 8.25 23.94
N ILE A 510 -27.02 9.25 23.34
CA ILE A 510 -27.69 10.40 22.72
C ILE A 510 -28.65 9.94 21.62
N ASN A 511 -28.18 9.07 20.72
CA ASN A 511 -28.99 8.54 19.63
C ASN A 511 -30.14 7.69 20.17
N LEU A 512 -29.91 6.85 21.18
CA LEU A 512 -30.97 6.08 21.83
C LEU A 512 -32.04 6.98 22.46
N ILE A 513 -31.65 8.07 23.13
CA ILE A 513 -32.57 9.06 23.70
C ILE A 513 -33.35 9.76 22.58
N ARG A 514 -32.69 10.17 21.49
CA ARG A 514 -33.34 10.81 20.34
C ARG A 514 -34.32 9.90 19.59
N GLU A 515 -34.05 8.60 19.54
CA GLU A 515 -34.96 7.61 18.95
C GLU A 515 -36.15 7.30 19.86
N THR A 516 -35.93 7.29 21.17
CA THR A 516 -36.93 6.91 22.17
C THR A 516 -37.90 8.05 22.46
N TYR A 517 -37.42 9.30 22.46
CA TYR A 517 -38.21 10.47 22.84
C TYR A 517 -38.40 11.42 21.65
N PRO A 518 -39.58 12.08 21.53
CA PRO A 518 -39.81 13.09 20.50
C PRO A 518 -38.79 14.24 20.62
N LYS A 519 -38.49 14.92 19.50
CA LYS A 519 -37.45 15.97 19.43
C LYS A 519 -37.57 17.06 20.49
N ASN A 520 -38.79 17.42 20.90
CA ASN A 520 -39.03 18.44 21.94
C ASN A 520 -38.80 17.96 23.38
N ARG A 521 -38.52 16.66 23.58
CA ARG A 521 -38.27 16.06 24.91
C ARG A 521 -36.86 15.50 25.06
N SER A 522 -36.20 15.14 23.97
CA SER A 522 -34.86 14.56 24.00
C SER A 522 -33.84 15.47 24.71
N THR A 523 -33.90 16.78 24.50
CA THR A 523 -33.00 17.75 25.17
C THR A 523 -33.18 17.75 26.69
N GLY A 524 -34.43 17.69 27.19
CA GLY A 524 -34.71 17.63 28.62
C GLY A 524 -34.21 16.33 29.27
N TYR A 525 -34.33 15.19 28.58
CA TYR A 525 -33.76 13.92 29.04
C TYR A 525 -32.23 13.94 29.05
N LEU A 526 -31.60 14.47 28.00
CA LEU A 526 -30.14 14.62 27.94
C LEU A 526 -29.63 15.48 29.12
N ALA A 527 -30.28 16.63 29.36
CA ALA A 527 -29.97 17.52 30.47
C ALA A 527 -30.08 16.83 31.83
N PHE A 528 -31.13 16.02 32.00
CA PHE A 528 -31.37 15.26 33.20
C PHE A 528 -30.26 14.22 33.44
N PHE A 529 -29.88 13.46 32.43
CA PHE A 529 -28.78 12.48 32.54
C PHE A 529 -27.44 13.15 32.90
N ALA A 530 -27.15 14.31 32.32
CA ALA A 530 -25.95 15.08 32.67
C ALA A 530 -26.00 15.64 34.10
N ALA A 531 -27.15 16.19 34.53
CA ALA A 531 -27.28 16.84 35.83
C ALA A 531 -27.41 15.87 37.00
N ALA A 532 -28.04 14.71 36.80
CA ALA A 532 -28.40 13.83 37.90
C ALA A 532 -27.20 13.11 38.53
N ARG A 533 -26.09 12.91 37.81
CA ARG A 533 -24.93 12.07 38.19
C ARG A 533 -25.28 10.64 38.68
N TRP A 534 -26.56 10.25 38.76
CA TRP A 534 -27.10 9.04 39.38
C TRP A 534 -28.39 8.60 38.66
N PRO A 535 -28.50 7.36 38.15
CA PRO A 535 -29.65 6.88 37.36
C PRO A 535 -30.96 6.67 38.15
N MET A 536 -30.90 6.65 39.48
CA MET A 536 -32.08 6.41 40.36
C MET A 536 -33.16 7.50 40.30
N ALA A 537 -32.91 8.63 39.65
CA ALA A 537 -33.89 9.71 39.56
C ALA A 537 -34.95 9.49 38.44
N ILE A 538 -34.77 8.51 37.54
CA ILE A 538 -35.73 8.22 36.44
C ILE A 538 -37.11 7.84 36.98
N ILE A 539 -37.16 7.21 38.16
CA ILE A 539 -38.42 6.84 38.83
C ILE A 539 -39.23 8.07 39.27
N ARG A 540 -38.62 9.27 39.42
CA ARG A 540 -39.34 10.49 39.81
C ARG A 540 -39.94 11.30 38.65
N LEU A 541 -39.67 10.97 37.38
CA LEU A 541 -40.15 11.77 36.24
C LEU A 541 -41.51 11.36 35.67
N ASN A 542 -42.09 10.23 36.11
CA ASN A 542 -43.51 9.99 35.90
C ASN A 542 -44.40 11.08 36.55
N PHE A 543 -43.83 11.95 37.39
CA PHE A 543 -44.53 13.01 38.11
C PHE A 543 -44.61 14.38 37.40
N THR A 544 -43.99 14.57 36.24
CA THR A 544 -44.05 15.86 35.50
C THR A 544 -44.43 15.69 34.02
N ARG A 545 -45.34 14.75 33.73
CA ARG A 545 -45.93 14.58 32.39
C ARG A 545 -46.81 15.77 31.95
N GLU A 546 -47.21 16.65 32.88
CA GLU A 546 -48.25 17.68 32.68
C GLU A 546 -47.76 19.13 32.53
N LYS A 547 -46.46 19.44 32.72
CA LYS A 547 -45.98 20.82 32.56
C LYS A 547 -44.81 20.84 31.58
N GLY A 548 -45.06 21.41 30.39
CA GLY A 548 -44.04 21.65 29.38
C GLY A 548 -42.97 22.60 29.92
N LEU A 549 -41.95 22.04 30.57
CA LEU A 549 -40.73 22.75 30.90
C LEU A 549 -39.88 22.82 29.63
N ASP A 550 -39.95 23.95 28.93
CA ASP A 550 -38.87 24.39 28.06
C ASP A 550 -37.68 24.77 28.96
N LEU A 551 -36.84 23.79 29.27
CA LEU A 551 -35.52 24.06 29.82
C LEU A 551 -34.65 24.48 28.65
N ASP A 552 -34.21 25.73 28.66
CA ASP A 552 -33.16 26.24 27.77
C ASP A 552 -31.84 25.62 28.24
N VAL A 553 -31.54 24.41 27.73
CA VAL A 553 -30.34 23.67 28.10
C VAL A 553 -29.33 23.76 26.97
N ASP A 554 -28.15 24.27 27.32
CA ASP A 554 -26.99 24.20 26.46
C ASP A 554 -26.64 22.73 26.17
N THR A 555 -26.96 22.29 24.96
CA THR A 555 -26.76 20.90 24.53
C THR A 555 -25.28 20.54 24.47
N GLU A 556 -24.38 21.50 24.21
CA GLU A 556 -22.94 21.24 24.18
C GLU A 556 -22.39 20.97 25.58
N GLU A 557 -22.85 21.72 26.60
CA GLU A 557 -22.46 21.50 27.99
C GLU A 557 -22.96 20.15 28.52
N VAL A 558 -24.16 19.74 28.12
CA VAL A 558 -24.70 18.41 28.44
C VAL A 558 -23.87 17.30 27.82
N ILE A 559 -23.51 17.41 26.54
CA ILE A 559 -22.64 16.44 25.87
C ILE A 559 -21.28 16.39 26.56
N ARG A 560 -20.68 17.54 26.85
CA ARG A 560 -19.42 17.66 27.60
C ARG A 560 -19.50 16.95 28.95
N THR A 561 -20.60 17.13 29.67
CA THR A 561 -20.85 16.45 30.95
C THR A 561 -20.99 14.95 30.80
N LEU A 562 -21.71 14.47 29.78
CA LEU A 562 -21.84 13.03 29.51
C LEU A 562 -20.50 12.36 29.21
N HIS A 563 -19.56 13.05 28.55
CA HIS A 563 -18.19 12.57 28.35
C HIS A 563 -17.37 12.46 29.64
N THR A 564 -17.81 13.08 30.74
CA THR A 564 -17.17 12.91 32.06
C THR A 564 -17.65 11.68 32.83
N LEU A 565 -18.71 11.02 32.37
CA LEU A 565 -19.27 9.83 33.01
C LEU A 565 -18.35 8.62 32.81
N LYS A 566 -18.29 7.75 33.83
CA LYS A 566 -17.60 6.47 33.75
C LYS A 566 -18.36 5.52 32.81
N PRO A 567 -17.68 4.58 32.15
CA PRO A 567 -18.33 3.58 31.29
C PRO A 567 -19.53 2.87 31.93
N ALA A 568 -19.41 2.45 33.21
CA ALA A 568 -20.51 1.80 33.92
C ALA A 568 -21.74 2.71 34.13
N GLU A 569 -21.54 4.02 34.32
CA GLU A 569 -22.62 4.99 34.47
C GLU A 569 -23.34 5.22 33.13
N LEU A 570 -22.60 5.21 32.02
CA LEU A 570 -23.16 5.28 30.67
C LEU A 570 -23.96 4.02 30.32
N ASP A 571 -23.47 2.83 30.68
CA ASP A 571 -24.18 1.57 30.45
C ASP A 571 -25.47 1.48 31.29
N GLU A 572 -25.45 1.96 32.54
CA GLU A 572 -26.63 2.07 33.38
C GLU A 572 -27.65 3.06 32.78
N ALA A 573 -27.20 4.24 32.36
CA ALA A 573 -28.05 5.23 31.70
C ALA A 573 -28.70 4.67 30.43
N LYS A 574 -27.94 3.96 29.58
CA LYS A 574 -28.49 3.27 28.40
C LYS A 574 -29.54 2.24 28.79
N SER A 575 -29.25 1.39 29.77
CA SER A 575 -30.18 0.36 30.25
C SER A 575 -31.50 0.96 30.73
N CYS A 576 -31.45 2.12 31.38
CA CYS A 576 -32.67 2.83 31.80
C CYS A 576 -33.49 3.37 30.62
N VAL A 577 -32.84 3.95 29.59
CA VAL A 577 -33.54 4.43 28.39
C VAL A 577 -34.14 3.27 27.59
N GLU A 578 -33.45 2.14 27.48
CA GLU A 578 -33.96 0.94 26.83
C GLU A 578 -35.16 0.35 27.58
N LEU A 579 -35.10 0.31 28.92
CA LEU A 579 -36.22 -0.12 29.76
C LEU A 579 -37.45 0.78 29.52
N ASP A 580 -37.28 2.09 29.52
CA ASP A 580 -38.37 3.04 29.29
C ASP A 580 -38.94 2.94 27.86
N ARG A 581 -38.08 2.76 26.85
CA ARG A 581 -38.48 2.45 25.46
C ARG A 581 -39.35 1.19 25.41
N SER A 582 -38.95 0.14 26.14
CA SER A 582 -39.70 -1.13 26.18
C SER A 582 -41.07 -0.98 26.85
N LEU A 583 -41.17 -0.18 27.93
CA LEU A 583 -42.42 0.10 28.63
C LEU A 583 -43.37 0.94 27.77
N THR A 584 -42.85 1.97 27.10
CA THR A 584 -43.61 2.83 26.19
C THR A 584 -44.19 2.03 25.01
N ASN A 585 -43.38 1.13 24.43
CA ASN A 585 -43.82 0.27 23.33
C ASN A 585 -44.91 -0.74 23.75
N ARG A 586 -44.93 -1.17 25.01
CA ARG A 586 -45.99 -2.05 25.54
C ARG A 586 -47.27 -1.25 25.84
N GLY A 587 -47.15 -0.05 26.39
CA GLY A 587 -48.29 0.81 26.72
C GLY A 587 -49.09 1.31 25.51
N ASN A 588 -48.48 1.37 24.32
CA ASN A 588 -49.19 1.73 23.08
C ASN A 588 -49.87 0.54 22.37
N ARG A 589 -49.73 -0.70 22.89
CA ARG A 589 -50.32 -1.92 22.30
C ARG A 589 -51.54 -2.45 23.07
N GLY A 590 -51.88 -1.85 24.21
CA GLY A 590 -53.14 -2.05 24.92
C GLY A 590 -53.97 -0.79 24.85
#